data_AF-A0AAJ1QBG3-F1
#
_entry.id   AF-A0AAJ1QBG3-F1
#
_cell.length_a   1.000
_cell.length_b   1.000
_cell.length_c   1.000
_cell.angle_alpha   90.00
_cell.angle_beta   90.00
_cell.angle_gamma   90.00
#
_symmetry.space_group_name_H-M   'P 1'
#
loop_
_entity.id
_entity.type
_entity.pdbx_description
1 polymer ?
#
loop_
_entity_poly.entity_id
_entity_poly.type
_entity_poly.pdbx_seq_one_letter_code
_entity_poly.pdbx_strand_id
1 'polypeptide(L)' 'NSGGALVRRGPAYTELTLYAQVLDDGTLQLVNHLGINLGDTPEEILNRLEQGKYSVADIINDPERKASDPRYADDV' A
#
# COMPACT_ATOMS: atom_id res chain seq x y z
N ASN A 1 14.38 3.72 0.05
CA ASN A 1 14.89 3.04 1.26
C ASN A 1 15.51 4.03 2.22
N SER A 2 14.68 4.76 2.96
CA SER A 2 15.12 5.62 4.07
C SER A 2 15.12 4.80 5.37
N GLY A 3 16.22 4.09 5.63
CA GLY A 3 16.48 3.42 6.90
C GLY A 3 16.99 4.43 7.93
N GLY A 4 16.08 5.11 8.62
CA GLY A 4 16.42 6.06 9.69
C GLY A 4 16.24 5.44 11.07
N ALA A 5 17.36 5.21 11.78
CA ALA A 5 17.53 5.06 13.24
C ALA A 5 16.62 4.09 14.04
N LEU A 6 15.81 3.24 13.41
CA LEU A 6 15.08 2.16 14.09
C LEU A 6 15.83 0.84 13.90
N VAL A 7 16.88 0.63 14.69
CA VAL A 7 17.80 -0.53 14.66
C VAL A 7 17.06 -1.89 14.71
N ARG A 8 15.81 -1.92 15.18
CA ARG A 8 15.00 -3.15 15.35
C ARG A 8 13.92 -3.41 14.30
N ARG A 9 13.81 -2.61 13.22
CA ARG A 9 12.70 -2.76 12.24
C ARG A 9 13.11 -2.99 10.79
N GLY A 10 14.40 -3.07 10.51
CA GLY A 10 14.87 -3.35 9.16
C GLY A 10 14.53 -2.28 8.14
N PRO A 11 14.76 -2.56 6.85
CA PRO A 11 14.35 -1.64 5.81
C PRO A 11 12.82 -1.47 5.84
N ALA A 12 12.34 -0.28 5.48
CA ALA A 12 10.91 -0.06 5.30
C ALA A 12 10.38 -1.00 4.21
N TYR A 13 9.49 -1.91 4.58
CA TYR A 13 8.84 -2.87 3.70
C TYR A 13 7.33 -2.82 3.91
N THR A 14 6.57 -2.81 2.81
CA THR A 14 5.11 -2.94 2.83
C THR A 14 4.64 -3.49 1.49
N GLU A 15 3.66 -4.39 1.53
CA GLU A 15 2.88 -4.84 0.37
C GLU A 15 1.60 -4.00 0.21
N LEU A 16 1.29 -3.14 1.17
CA LEU A 16 0.14 -2.24 1.16
C LEU A 16 0.55 -0.87 0.61
N THR A 17 0.19 -0.61 -0.64
CA THR A 17 0.57 0.62 -1.36
C THR A 17 -0.53 1.07 -2.33
N LEU A 18 -0.53 2.35 -2.69
CA LEU A 18 -1.24 2.88 -3.85
C LEU A 18 -0.21 3.60 -4.71
N TYR A 19 -0.14 3.27 -5.99
CA TYR A 19 0.84 3.86 -6.90
C TYR A 19 0.32 3.94 -8.32
N ALA A 20 0.91 4.84 -9.12
CA ALA A 20 0.70 4.87 -10.55
C ALA A 20 1.81 4.07 -11.25
N GLN A 21 1.43 3.29 -12.27
CA GLN A 21 2.33 2.46 -13.06
C GLN A 21 2.15 2.80 -14.54
N VAL A 22 3.27 2.98 -15.24
CA VAL A 22 3.27 3.04 -16.70
C VAL A 22 3.38 1.61 -17.23
N LEU A 23 2.44 1.21 -18.08
CA LEU A 23 2.42 -0.10 -18.72
C LEU A 23 3.34 -0.14 -19.94
N ASP A 24 3.58 -1.32 -20.48
CA ASP A 24 4.49 -1.54 -21.62
C ASP A 24 4.05 -0.79 -22.89
N ASP A 25 2.75 -0.51 -23.03
CA ASP A 25 2.18 0.28 -24.13
C ASP A 25 2.25 1.80 -23.92
N GLY A 26 2.82 2.24 -22.79
CA GLY A 26 2.96 3.65 -22.41
C GLY A 26 1.73 4.25 -21.73
N THR A 27 0.67 3.47 -21.49
CA THR A 27 -0.51 3.95 -20.75
C THR A 27 -0.26 4.00 -19.25
N LEU A 28 -1.00 4.84 -18.54
CA LEU A 28 -0.89 5.01 -17.08
C LEU A 28 -2.06 4.29 -16.39
N GLN A 29 -1.75 3.49 -15.37
CA GLN A 29 -2.73 2.83 -14.52
C GLN A 29 -2.50 3.21 -13.05
N LEU A 30 -3.60 3.39 -12.30
CA LEU A 30 -3.56 3.46 -10.84
C LEU A 30 -3.75 2.06 -10.24
N VAL A 31 -2.83 1.61 -9.39
CA VAL A 31 -2.84 0.29 -8.77
C VAL A 31 -3.07 0.43 -7.26
N ASN A 32 -4.23 -0.02 -6.78
CA ASN A 32 -4.60 0.01 -5.37
C ASN A 32 -4.34 -1.33 -4.69
N HIS A 33 -3.26 -1.39 -3.91
CA HIS A 33 -2.87 -2.53 -3.08
C HIS A 33 -3.05 -2.25 -1.58
N LEU A 34 -3.76 -1.19 -1.18
CA LEU A 34 -3.90 -0.81 0.23
C LEU A 34 -4.75 -1.78 1.05
N GLY A 35 -5.50 -2.69 0.41
CA GLY A 35 -6.52 -3.49 1.10
C GLY A 35 -7.70 -2.63 1.58
N ILE A 36 -8.00 -1.54 0.88
CA ILE A 36 -9.15 -0.67 1.17
C ILE A 36 -9.96 -0.54 -0.12
N ASN A 37 -11.26 -0.81 -0.05
CA ASN A 37 -12.18 -0.58 -1.15
C ASN A 37 -12.45 0.91 -1.30
N LEU A 38 -11.99 1.47 -2.42
CA LEU A 38 -12.01 2.92 -2.68
C LEU A 38 -12.74 3.27 -3.99
N GLY A 39 -13.49 2.31 -4.55
CA GLY A 39 -14.12 2.44 -5.86
C GLY A 39 -13.24 1.92 -6.99
N ASP A 40 -13.73 2.10 -8.22
CA ASP A 40 -13.19 1.41 -9.40
C ASP A 40 -12.43 2.34 -10.36
N THR A 41 -12.62 3.66 -10.26
CA THR A 41 -11.93 4.63 -11.12
C THR A 41 -10.81 5.37 -10.39
N PRO A 42 -9.74 5.79 -11.09
CA PRO A 42 -8.67 6.55 -10.47
C PRO A 42 -9.16 7.81 -9.74
N GLU A 43 -10.08 8.55 -10.35
CA GLU A 43 -10.64 9.78 -9.78
C GLU A 43 -11.43 9.51 -8.50
N GLU A 44 -12.22 8.43 -8.46
CA GLU A 44 -12.95 8.05 -7.25
C GLU A 44 -12.00 7.64 -6.14
N ILE A 45 -11.03 6.78 -6.45
CA ILE A 45 -10.03 6.29 -5.48
C ILE A 45 -9.29 7.45 -4.83
N LEU A 46 -8.76 8.36 -5.65
CA LEU A 46 -7.98 9.50 -5.17
C LEU A 46 -8.85 10.48 -4.36
N ASN A 47 -10.04 10.80 -4.84
CA ASN A 47 -10.96 11.73 -4.17
C ASN A 47 -11.39 11.17 -2.80
N ARG A 48 -11.73 9.88 -2.72
CA ARG A 48 -12.11 9.26 -1.46
C ARG A 48 -10.95 9.20 -0.46
N LEU A 49 -9.73 8.93 -0.92
CA LEU A 49 -8.55 8.98 -0.06
C LEU A 49 -8.27 10.39 0.46
N GLU A 50 -8.25 11.37 -0.43
CA GLU A 50 -7.98 12.78 -0.09
C GLU A 50 -9.01 13.31 0.92
N GLN A 51 -10.28 12.96 0.74
CA GLN A 51 -11.35 13.40 1.62
C GLN A 51 -11.56 12.50 2.86
N GLY A 52 -10.81 11.41 2.99
CA GLY A 52 -11.02 10.43 4.06
C GLY A 52 -12.39 9.75 4.01
N LYS A 53 -13.00 9.62 2.82
CA LYS A 53 -14.33 9.04 2.60
C LYS A 53 -14.28 7.52 2.46
N TYR A 54 -13.85 6.86 3.51
CA TYR A 54 -13.89 5.40 3.68
C TYR A 54 -14.00 5.09 5.17
N SER A 55 -14.44 3.88 5.48
CA SER A 55 -14.74 3.43 6.82
C SER A 55 -14.02 2.11 7.12
N VAL A 56 -14.13 1.64 8.35
CA VAL A 56 -13.59 0.31 8.73
C VAL A 56 -14.24 -0.81 7.91
N ALA A 57 -15.50 -0.65 7.47
CA ALA A 57 -16.17 -1.64 6.64
C ALA A 57 -15.57 -1.75 5.23
N ASP A 58 -14.84 -0.72 4.78
CA ASP A 58 -14.16 -0.73 3.48
C ASP A 58 -12.77 -1.37 3.55
N ILE A 59 -12.28 -1.71 4.76
CA ILE A 59 -10.97 -2.35 4.96
C ILE A 59 -11.08 -3.85 4.77
N ILE A 60 -10.34 -4.37 3.80
CA ILE A 60 -10.15 -5.78 3.52
C ILE A 60 -8.94 -6.25 4.34
N ASN A 61 -9.22 -6.94 5.45
CA ASN A 61 -8.17 -7.52 6.30
C ASN A 61 -7.63 -8.81 5.70
N ASP A 62 -6.85 -8.68 4.63
CA ASP A 62 -6.16 -9.80 3.98
C ASP A 62 -4.96 -10.25 4.85
N PRO A 63 -4.99 -11.44 5.46
CA PRO A 63 -3.92 -11.91 6.34
C PRO A 63 -2.63 -12.27 5.59
N GLU A 64 -2.67 -12.42 4.26
CA GLU A 64 -1.50 -12.77 3.46
C GLU A 64 -0.61 -11.56 3.14
N ARG A 65 -1.18 -10.34 3.18
CA ARG A 65 -0.44 -9.10 2.90
C ARG A 65 0.32 -8.59 4.12
N LYS A 66 1.57 -8.23 3.91
CA LYS A 66 2.48 -7.83 4.98
C LYS A 66 2.74 -6.33 4.97
N ALA A 67 2.51 -5.68 6.11
CA ALA A 67 2.83 -4.28 6.33
C ALA A 67 4.25 -4.06 6.93
N SER A 68 5.00 -5.14 7.14
CA SER A 68 6.37 -5.15 7.65
C SER A 68 7.07 -6.47 7.29
N ASP A 69 8.40 -6.50 7.31
CA ASP A 69 9.16 -7.74 7.13
C ASP A 69 9.15 -8.56 8.44
N PRO A 70 8.49 -9.73 8.48
CA PRO A 70 8.42 -10.54 9.69
C PRO A 70 9.71 -11.29 10.01
N ARG A 71 10.64 -11.44 9.05
CA ARG A 71 11.88 -12.21 9.20
C ARG A 71 13.10 -11.34 9.53
N TYR A 72 12.95 -10.02 9.49
CA TYR A 72 14.08 -9.12 9.76
C TYR A 72 14.77 -9.40 11.10
N ALA A 73 14.03 -9.80 12.13
CA ALA A 73 14.63 -10.10 13.43
C ALA A 73 15.49 -11.37 13.46
N ASP A 74 15.28 -12.29 12.52
CA ASP A 74 15.97 -13.59 12.45
C ASP A 74 17.21 -13.55 11.54
N ASP A 75 17.31 -12.54 10.66
CA ASP A 75 18.39 -12.38 9.67
C ASP A 75 19.52 -11.42 10.17
N VAL A 76 19.57 -11.10 11.47
CA VAL A 76 20.61 -10.26 12.13
C VAL A 76 21.52 -11.09 13.03
#